data_AF-A0A291RBV4-F1
#
_entry.id   AF-A0A291RBV4-F1
#
_cell.length_a   1.000
_cell.length_b   1.000
_cell.length_c   1.000
_cell.angle_alpha   90.00
_cell.angle_beta   90.00
_cell.angle_gamma   90.00
#
_symmetry.space_group_name_H-M   'P 1'
#
loop_
_entity.id
_entity.type
_entity.pdbx_description
1 polymer ?
#
loop_
_entity_poly.entity_id
_entity_poly.type
_entity_poly.pdbx_seq_one_letter_code
_entity_poly.pdbx_strand_id
1 'polypeptide(L)' 'VLADPEAAKYVHGIAVHWYLDFLAPAKATLGETHRLFPNTMLFASEACVGSKFWEQSVRLGSWDRGMQYSHSIIT' A
#
# COMPACT_ATOMS: atom_id res chain seq x y z
N VAL A 1 7.34 -7.83 -15.13
CA VAL A 1 7.72 -8.80 -14.09
C VAL A 1 6.79 -10.01 -14.14
N LEU A 2 5.55 -9.94 -13.64
CA LEU A 2 4.70 -11.15 -13.54
C LEU A 2 4.18 -11.70 -14.88
N ALA A 3 4.15 -10.90 -15.94
CA ALA A 3 3.85 -11.38 -17.30
C ALA A 3 5.04 -12.10 -17.97
N ASP A 4 6.24 -12.00 -17.39
CA ASP A 4 7.43 -12.71 -17.85
C ASP A 4 7.58 -14.01 -17.02
N PRO A 5 7.44 -15.21 -17.63
CA PRO A 5 7.48 -16.47 -16.90
C PRO A 5 8.85 -16.75 -16.25
N GLU A 6 9.94 -16.25 -16.82
CA GLU A 6 11.29 -16.46 -16.29
C GLU A 6 11.54 -15.63 -15.03
N ALA A 7 10.90 -14.47 -14.92
CA ALA A 7 10.90 -13.68 -13.70
C ALA A 7 9.87 -14.20 -12.68
N ALA A 8 8.65 -14.50 -13.13
CA ALA A 8 7.53 -14.85 -12.27
C ALA A 8 7.80 -16.07 -11.38
N LYS A 9 8.57 -17.05 -11.86
CA LYS A 9 8.94 -18.26 -11.09
C LYS A 9 9.71 -17.98 -9.80
N TYR A 10 10.29 -16.79 -9.66
CA TYR A 10 11.03 -16.38 -8.46
C TYR A 10 10.25 -15.45 -7.53
N VAL A 11 9.07 -14.98 -7.93
CA VAL A 11 8.31 -13.97 -7.18
C VAL A 11 7.15 -14.63 -6.44
N HIS A 12 7.19 -14.58 -5.10
CA HIS A 12 6.11 -15.08 -4.26
C HIS A 12 4.95 -14.07 -4.11
N GLY A 13 5.26 -12.77 -4.08
CA GLY A 13 4.29 -11.72 -3.77
C GLY A 13 4.74 -10.33 -4.20
N ILE A 14 3.84 -9.37 -4.08
CA ILE A 14 4.09 -7.95 -4.32
C ILE A 14 3.98 -7.20 -2.99
N ALA A 15 5.06 -6.53 -2.63
CA ALA A 15 5.09 -5.63 -1.47
C ALA A 15 4.65 -4.22 -1.88
N VAL A 16 3.80 -3.57 -1.09
CA VAL A 16 3.27 -2.21 -1.34
C VAL A 16 3.51 -1.29 -0.14
N HIS A 17 3.74 -0.01 -0.43
CA HIS A 17 3.95 1.03 0.58
C HIS A 17 2.81 2.06 0.48
N TRP A 18 2.34 2.60 1.61
CA TRP A 18 1.24 3.58 1.68
C TRP A 18 1.79 4.97 2.04
N TYR A 19 1.71 5.91 1.10
CA TYR A 19 2.24 7.29 1.25
C TYR A 19 1.48 8.34 0.43
N LEU A 20 1.04 7.94 -0.76
CA LEU A 20 0.40 8.81 -1.75
C LEU A 20 -0.99 8.31 -2.17
N ASP A 21 -1.61 7.51 -1.32
CA ASP A 21 -2.86 6.79 -1.59
C ASP A 21 -4.06 7.73 -1.80
N PHE A 22 -3.91 9.00 -1.44
CA PHE A 22 -4.86 10.05 -1.79
C PHE A 22 -4.89 10.38 -3.30
N LEU A 23 -3.91 9.92 -4.08
CA LEU A 23 -3.85 10.09 -5.54
C LEU A 23 -4.51 8.95 -6.32
N ALA A 24 -4.51 7.73 -5.76
CA ALA A 24 -4.94 6.53 -6.46
C ALA A 24 -5.75 5.62 -5.52
N PRO A 25 -7.05 5.40 -5.79
CA PRO A 25 -7.88 4.55 -4.94
C PRO A 25 -7.45 3.07 -4.94
N ALA A 26 -7.59 2.43 -3.76
CA ALA A 26 -7.51 1.00 -3.48
C ALA A 26 -7.85 0.06 -4.66
N LYS A 27 -9.06 0.25 -5.16
CA LYS A 27 -9.68 -0.63 -6.16
C LYS A 27 -8.97 -0.57 -7.52
N ALA A 28 -8.49 0.60 -7.92
CA ALA A 28 -7.85 0.80 -9.23
C ALA A 28 -6.40 0.27 -9.25
N THR A 29 -5.79 0.08 -8.07
CA THR A 29 -4.41 -0.41 -7.93
C THR A 29 -4.39 -1.84 -7.40
N LEU A 30 -4.68 -2.05 -6.12
CA LEU A 30 -4.66 -3.37 -5.47
C LEU A 30 -5.71 -4.30 -6.06
N GLY A 31 -6.93 -3.80 -6.26
CA GLY A 31 -8.03 -4.58 -6.83
C GLY A 31 -7.72 -5.09 -8.23
N GLU A 32 -7.21 -4.21 -9.10
CA GLU A 32 -6.85 -4.58 -10.46
C GLU A 32 -5.62 -5.49 -10.53
N THR A 33 -4.63 -5.26 -9.65
CA THR A 33 -3.44 -6.13 -9.55
C THR A 33 -3.84 -7.55 -9.12
N HIS A 34 -4.70 -7.68 -8.12
CA HIS A 34 -5.21 -8.98 -7.70
C HIS A 34 -6.08 -9.65 -8.77
N ARG A 35 -6.87 -8.86 -9.53
CA ARG A 35 -7.65 -9.38 -10.66
C ARG A 35 -6.76 -9.98 -11.75
N LEU A 36 -5.63 -9.34 -12.05
CA LEU A 36 -4.68 -9.79 -13.08
C LEU A 36 -3.79 -10.94 -12.60
N PHE A 37 -3.38 -10.92 -11.33
CA PHE A 37 -2.44 -11.89 -10.73
C PHE A 37 -2.99 -12.46 -9.41
N PRO A 38 -4.11 -13.21 -9.44
CA PRO A 38 -4.82 -13.62 -8.23
C PRO A 38 -4.01 -14.57 -7.32
N ASN A 39 -3.03 -15.28 -7.89
CA ASN A 39 -2.18 -16.23 -7.18
C ASN A 39 -0.89 -15.60 -6.63
N THR A 40 -0.66 -14.30 -6.86
CA THR A 40 0.47 -13.56 -6.31
C THR A 40 -0.03 -12.70 -5.15
N MET A 41 0.43 -12.98 -3.93
CA MET A 41 -0.08 -12.29 -2.74
C MET A 41 0.33 -10.81 -2.74
N LEU A 42 -0.56 -9.95 -2.23
CA LEU A 42 -0.29 -8.54 -1.98
C LEU A 42 0.00 -8.35 -0.49
N PHE A 43 1.07 -7.63 -0.16
CA PHE A 43 1.50 -7.41 1.21
C PHE A 43 1.89 -5.96 1.45
N ALA A 44 1.23 -5.29 2.41
CA ALA A 44 1.62 -3.95 2.82
C ALA A 44 2.87 -4.02 3.71
N SER A 45 4.04 -3.69 3.16
CA SER A 45 5.33 -3.80 3.85
C SER A 45 5.72 -2.55 4.62
N GLU A 46 5.12 -1.39 4.31
CA GLU A 46 5.47 -0.13 4.96
C GLU A 46 4.31 0.89 4.91
N ALA A 47 4.09 1.60 6.01
CA ALA A 47 3.13 2.70 6.10
C ALA A 47 3.60 3.74 7.13
N CYS A 48 3.50 5.02 6.77
CA CYS A 48 3.99 6.12 7.62
C CYS A 48 3.20 7.42 7.39
N VAL A 49 2.96 8.17 8.47
CA VAL A 49 2.28 9.49 8.45
C VAL A 49 3.24 10.62 8.80
N GLY A 50 2.94 11.85 8.38
CA GLY A 50 3.81 13.00 8.63
C GLY A 50 5.05 13.04 7.74
N SER A 51 5.03 12.30 6.63
CA SER A 51 6.09 12.24 5.61
C SER A 51 5.94 13.29 4.51
N LYS A 52 4.77 13.92 4.38
CA LYS A 52 4.50 14.93 3.35
C LYS A 52 5.18 16.25 3.71
N PHE A 53 5.73 16.96 2.71
CA PHE A 53 6.51 18.18 2.94
C PHE A 53 5.74 19.32 3.62
N TRP A 54 4.40 19.31 3.54
CA TRP A 54 3.52 20.29 4.16
C TRP A 54 2.95 19.87 5.52
N GLU A 55 3.31 18.68 6.02
CA GLU A 55 2.86 18.17 7.32
C GLU A 55 3.99 18.27 8.37
N GLN A 56 3.64 18.62 9.60
CA GLN A 56 4.58 18.48 10.73
C GLN A 56 4.87 17.00 10.97
N SER A 57 6.15 16.60 11.09
CA SER A 57 6.51 15.18 11.19
C SER A 57 5.93 14.48 12.42
N VAL A 58 5.99 15.10 13.60
CA VAL A 58 5.48 14.52 14.85
C VAL A 58 4.32 15.33 15.40
N ARG A 59 3.22 14.64 15.73
CA ARG A 59 2.07 15.19 16.46
C ARG A 59 1.70 14.27 17.61
N LEU A 60 2.16 14.61 18.81
CA LEU A 60 1.91 13.83 20.03
C LEU A 60 0.40 13.82 20.34
N GLY A 61 -0.16 12.63 20.58
CA GLY A 61 -1.58 12.46 20.90
C GLY A 61 -2.56 12.60 19.72
N SER A 62 -2.09 12.55 18.47
CA SER A 62 -2.97 12.69 17.31
C SER A 62 -3.85 11.46 17.08
N TRP A 63 -5.14 11.59 17.43
CA TRP A 63 -6.16 10.56 17.14
C TRP A 63 -6.37 10.36 15.64
N ASP A 64 -6.37 11.44 14.86
CA ASP A 64 -6.51 11.38 13.39
C ASP A 64 -5.42 10.54 12.71
N ARG A 65 -4.18 10.59 13.24
CA ARG A 65 -3.12 9.70 12.75
C ARG A 65 -3.42 8.25 13.09
N GLY A 66 -3.91 7.96 14.29
CA GLY A 66 -4.37 6.62 14.65
C GLY A 66 -5.46 6.10 13.70
N MET A 67 -6.45 6.93 13.37
CA MET A 67 -7.51 6.59 12.43
C MET A 67 -6.99 6.35 11.00
N GLN A 68 -5.96 7.07 10.54
CA GLN A 68 -5.36 6.83 9.23
C GLN A 68 -4.77 5.43 9.10
N TYR A 69 -4.07 4.95 10.13
CA TYR A 69 -3.53 3.59 10.15
C TYR A 69 -4.64 2.54 10.14
N SER A 70 -5.62 2.64 11.05
CA SER A 70 -6.69 1.64 11.14
C SER A 70 -7.58 1.62 9.90
N HIS A 71 -7.87 2.79 9.33
CA HIS A 71 -8.59 2.90 8.06
C HIS A 71 -7.81 2.24 6.92
N SER A 72 -6.53 2.57 6.76
CA SER A 72 -5.66 1.99 5.71
C SER A 72 -5.54 0.46 5.77
N ILE A 73 -5.60 -0.13 6.97
CA ILE A 73 -5.60 -1.60 7.13
C ILE A 73 -6.89 -2.25 6.62
N ILE A 74 -8.03 -1.56 6.73
CA ILE A 74 -9.36 -2.13 6.51
C ILE A 74 -9.91 -1.84 5.11
N THR A 75 -9.64 -0.65 4.56
CA THR A 75 -10.33 -0.10 3.38
C THR A 75 -9.40 0.13 2.20
#